data_AF-A0A8J2YHK9-F1
#
_entry.id   AF-A0A8J2YHK9-F1
#
_cell.length_a   1.000
_cell.length_b   1.000
_cell.length_c   1.000
_cell.angle_alpha   90.00
_cell.angle_beta   90.00
_cell.angle_gamma   90.00
#
_symmetry.space_group_name_H-M   'P 1'
#
loop_
_entity.id
_entity.type
_entity.pdbx_description
1 polymer ?
#
loop_
_entity_poly.entity_id
_entity_poly.type
_entity_poly.pdbx_seq_one_letter_code
_entity_poly.pdbx_strand_id
1 'polypeptide(L)' 'MEKLSDDLLIESYFKARELHLSPDFIILIEKEIKKRSLDNIIEQLS' A
#
# COMPACT_ATOMS: atom_id res chain seq x y z
N MET A 1 1.12 -10.20 -0.34
CA MET A 1 0.67 -9.61 -1.62
C MET A 1 1.71 -9.82 -2.73
N GLU A 2 2.46 -10.92 -2.66
CA GLU A 2 3.76 -11.08 -3.33
C GLU A 2 3.70 -11.11 -4.86
N LYS A 3 2.52 -11.39 -5.44
CA LYS A 3 2.32 -11.43 -6.89
C LYS A 3 1.84 -10.10 -7.50
N LEU A 4 1.47 -9.12 -6.68
CA LEU A 4 1.13 -7.78 -7.17
C LEU A 4 2.40 -7.08 -7.62
N SER A 5 2.35 -6.37 -8.74
CA SER A 5 3.39 -5.42 -9.11
C SER A 5 3.43 -4.27 -8.10
N ASP A 6 4.55 -3.56 -8.06
CA ASP A 6 4.72 -2.44 -7.13
C ASP A 6 3.72 -1.31 -7.43
N ASP A 7 3.48 -1.00 -8.72
CA ASP A 7 2.49 -0.01 -9.14
C ASP A 7 1.08 -0.35 -8.63
N LEU A 8 0.64 -1.61 -8.79
CA LEU A 8 -0.68 -2.04 -8.38
C LEU A 8 -0.81 -2.13 -6.86
N LEU A 9 0.27 -2.46 -6.15
CA LEU A 9 0.32 -2.46 -4.69
C LEU A 9 0.13 -1.04 -4.15
N ILE A 10 0.82 -0.05 -4.72
CA ILE A 10 0.70 1.36 -4.34
C ILE A 10 -0.68 1.90 -4.69
N GLU A 11 -1.21 1.63 -5.89
CA GLU A 11 -2.58 2.02 -6.25
C GLU A 11 -3.59 1.43 -5.26
N SER A 12 -3.44 0.15 -4.90
CA SER A 12 -4.31 -0.54 -3.94
C SER A 12 -4.28 0.11 -2.56
N TYR A 13 -3.12 0.59 -2.09
CA TYR A 13 -3.00 1.32 -0.83
C TYR A 13 -3.83 2.60 -0.82
N PHE A 14 -3.66 3.45 -1.84
CA PHE A 14 -4.38 4.71 -1.93
C PHE A 14 -5.89 4.49 -2.05
N LYS A 15 -6.29 3.52 -2.88
CA LYS A 15 -7.70 3.19 -3.08
C LYS A 15 -8.35 2.61 -1.83
N ALA A 16 -7.61 1.80 -1.07
CA ALA A 16 -8.09 1.27 0.21
C ALA A 16 -8.34 2.38 1.24
N ARG A 17 -7.50 3.42 1.25
CA ARG A 17 -7.69 4.61 2.10
C ARG A 17 -8.86 5.47 1.63
N GLU A 18 -8.97 5.72 0.32
CA GLU A 18 -10.06 6.50 -0.28
C GLU A 18 -11.43 5.86 -0.01
N LEU A 19 -11.52 4.54 -0.11
CA LEU A 19 -12.75 3.78 0.15
C LEU A 19 -13.01 3.53 1.65
N HIS A 20 -12.16 4.04 2.54
CA HIS A 20 -12.22 3.81 3.98
C HIS A 20 -12.35 2.32 4.35
N LEU A 21 -11.57 1.47 3.69
CA LEU A 21 -11.55 0.03 3.99
C LEU A 21 -11.02 -0.23 5.40
N SER A 22 -11.20 -1.47 5.87
CA SER A 22 -10.76 -1.89 7.20
C SER A 22 -9.30 -1.49 7.48
N PRO A 23 -9.01 -0.90 8.66
CA PRO A 23 -7.64 -0.60 9.07
C PRO A 23 -6.70 -1.80 8.99
N ASP A 24 -7.17 -3.00 9.33
CA ASP A 24 -6.36 -4.22 9.26
C ASP A 24 -5.92 -4.53 7.81
N PHE A 25 -6.79 -4.25 6.84
CA PHE A 25 -6.46 -4.44 5.42
C PHE A 25 -5.41 -3.42 4.96
N ILE A 26 -5.55 -2.16 5.35
CA ILE A 26 -4.58 -1.10 5.04
C ILE A 26 -3.21 -1.44 5.65
N ILE A 27 -3.17 -1.90 6.90
CA ILE A 27 -1.95 -2.34 7.59
C ILE A 27 -1.27 -3.50 6.86
N LEU A 28 -2.03 -4.44 6.29
CA LEU A 28 -1.45 -5.52 5.50
C LEU A 28 -0.75 -5.01 4.24
N ILE A 29 -1.31 -3.98 3.60
CA ILE A 29 -0.69 -3.33 2.43
C ILE A 29 0.57 -2.58 2.85
N GLU A 30 0.51 -1.79 3.93
CA GLU A 30 1.66 -1.06 4.48
C GLU A 30 2.82 -1.99 4.84
N LYS A 31 2.53 -3.15 5.44
CA LYS A 31 3.54 -4.17 5.75
C LYS A 31 4.22 -4.70 4.49
N GLU A 32 3.47 -4.93 3.42
CA GLU A 32 4.04 -5.37 2.14
C GLU A 32 4.87 -4.25 1.49
N ILE A 33 4.39 -3.00 1.50
CA ILE A 33 5.12 -1.83 0.99
C ILE A 33 6.47 -1.68 1.71
N LYS A 34 6.47 -1.77 3.05
CA LYS A 34 7.69 -1.71 3.85
C LYS A 34 8.63 -2.89 3.58
N LYS A 35 8.08 -4.10 3.42
CA LYS A 35 8.87 -5.31 3.08
C LYS A 35 9.61 -5.15 1.74
N ARG A 36 9.05 -4.40 0.79
CA ARG A 36 9.63 -4.11 -0.53
C ARG A 36 10.45 -2.81 -0.60
N SER A 37 10.59 -2.10 0.52
CA SER A 37 11.29 -0.81 0.58
C SER A 37 10.69 0.27 -0.34
N LEU A 38 9.35 0.28 -0.48
CA LEU A 38 8.60 1.25 -1.28
C LEU A 38 7.98 2.38 -0.43
N ASP A 39 8.32 2.43 0.86
CA ASP A 39 7.87 3.41 1.84
C ASP A 39 8.20 4.85 1.45
N ASN A 40 9.38 5.09 0.87
CA ASN A 40 9.75 6.41 0.36
C ASN A 40 8.82 6.92 -0.76
N ILE A 41 8.21 6.01 -1.54
CA ILE A 41 7.34 6.38 -2.66
C ILE A 41 6.00 6.90 -2.11
N ILE A 42 5.42 6.21 -1.12
CA ILE A 42 4.16 6.64 -0.53
C ILE A 42 4.30 7.94 0.25
N GLU A 43 5.45 8.20 0.89
CA GLU A 43 5.73 9.47 1.59
C GLU A 43 5.83 10.67 0.65
N GLN A 44 6.33 10.47 -0.58
CA GLN A 44 6.39 11.53 -1.59
C GLN A 44 5.02 11.86 -2.19
N LEU A 45 4.06 10.96 -2.06
CA LEU A 45 2.73 11.05 -2.66
C LEU A 45 1.62 11.45 -1.66
N SER A 46 1.94 11.50 -0.36
CA SER A 46 1.03 11.85 0.75
C SER A 46 1.09 13.33 1.12
#